data_AF-A0A844YFN3-F1
#
_entry.id   AF-A0A844YFN3-F1
#
_cell.length_a   1.000
_cell.length_b   1.000
_cell.length_c   1.000
_cell.angle_alpha   90.00
_cell.angle_beta   90.00
_cell.angle_gamma   90.00
#
_symmetry.space_group_name_H-M   'P 1'
#
loop_
_entity.id
_entity.type
_entity.pdbx_description
1 polymer ?
#
loop_
_entity_poly.entity_id
_entity_poly.type
_entity_poly.pdbx_seq_one_letter_code
_entity_poly.pdbx_strand_id
1 'polypeptide(L)'
;MRLLATAAIVLALAGCATQRPRYSAQVIDRVLADAPYEAQPGKVVAAESAFARMAREEGQWTAFREFSAEGAIIHGRNGPIDARTWLAGQKDPEQAVQWGPRAVWLSCTGDVAISRGRLVDADGMVGTYVTVWQRQSDDSYKWVYDVGTLDDPQPPAAEKPGPDEIVVSGMDLVRGHVADCREAAGPPPPPMPEGLYPEGTRQGGGQARDETLRWNWLQLADGRRVFTSYILRDGTWEAAAKLDIPPAG
;
A
#
# COMPACT_ATOMS: atom_id res chain seq x y z
N MET A 1 -55.13 -9.18 62.52
CA MET A 1 -54.76 -10.59 62.26
C MET A 1 -54.34 -10.70 60.80
N ARG A 2 -53.04 -10.95 60.55
CA ARG A 2 -52.40 -11.35 59.26
C ARG A 2 -52.36 -10.26 58.16
N LEU A 3 -51.25 -9.56 57.91
CA LEU A 3 -49.98 -9.93 57.22
C LEU A 3 -50.13 -10.24 55.72
N LEU A 4 -49.21 -9.63 54.94
CA LEU A 4 -48.77 -9.89 53.55
C LEU A 4 -49.57 -9.18 52.44
N ALA A 5 -48.99 -8.63 51.38
CA ALA A 5 -47.61 -8.32 50.98
C ALA A 5 -47.74 -7.61 49.61
N THR A 6 -47.25 -6.39 49.45
CA THR A 6 -47.09 -5.78 48.12
C THR A 6 -45.60 -5.55 47.90
N ALA A 7 -44.99 -6.54 47.23
CA ALA A 7 -43.61 -6.51 46.81
C ALA A 7 -43.42 -5.48 45.69
N ALA A 8 -42.40 -4.63 45.87
CA ALA A 8 -41.92 -3.68 44.88
C ALA A 8 -41.31 -4.41 43.67
N ILE A 9 -41.79 -4.09 42.47
CA ILE A 9 -41.16 -4.49 41.21
C ILE A 9 -40.36 -3.28 40.71
N VAL A 10 -39.06 -3.27 41.02
CA VAL A 10 -38.08 -2.41 40.34
C VAL A 10 -37.55 -3.22 39.17
N LEU A 11 -38.03 -2.94 37.96
CA LEU A 11 -37.46 -3.48 36.72
C LEU A 11 -36.13 -2.78 36.44
N ALA A 12 -35.03 -3.46 36.74
CA ALA A 12 -33.70 -3.09 36.28
C ALA A 12 -33.59 -3.33 34.77
N LEU A 13 -33.59 -2.26 33.98
CA LEU A 13 -33.19 -2.26 32.57
C LEU A 13 -31.66 -2.41 32.48
N ALA A 14 -31.14 -3.60 32.71
CA ALA A 14 -29.78 -3.95 32.32
C ALA A 14 -29.79 -4.27 30.81
N GLY A 15 -29.69 -3.23 29.99
CA GLY A 15 -29.51 -3.38 28.55
C GLY A 15 -28.21 -4.14 28.27
N CYS A 16 -28.31 -5.25 27.56
CA CYS A 16 -27.18 -6.05 27.09
C CYS A 16 -26.30 -5.23 26.15
N ALA A 17 -25.28 -4.55 26.69
CA ALA A 17 -24.12 -4.16 25.90
C ALA A 17 -23.34 -5.44 25.58
N THR A 18 -23.66 -6.09 24.46
CA THR A 18 -22.79 -7.12 23.89
C THR A 18 -21.47 -6.47 23.49
N GLN A 19 -20.49 -6.46 24.40
CA GLN A 19 -19.09 -6.20 24.10
C GLN A 19 -18.66 -7.21 23.04
N ARG A 20 -18.49 -6.76 21.79
CA ARG A 20 -17.76 -7.54 20.79
C ARG A 20 -16.39 -7.86 21.39
N PRO A 21 -15.93 -9.12 21.41
CA PRO A 21 -14.62 -9.44 21.93
C PRO A 21 -13.57 -8.65 21.14
N ARG A 22 -12.90 -7.72 21.83
CA ARG A 22 -11.69 -7.06 21.30
C ARG A 22 -10.56 -8.05 21.44
N TYR A 23 -10.32 -8.85 20.41
CA TYR A 23 -9.12 -9.68 20.35
C TYR A 23 -7.89 -8.74 20.30
N SER A 24 -6.86 -9.05 21.09
CA SER A 24 -5.60 -8.31 21.00
C SER A 24 -4.91 -8.64 19.67
N ALA A 25 -4.14 -7.69 19.13
CA ALA A 25 -3.34 -7.92 17.92
C ALA A 25 -2.49 -9.20 18.05
N GLN A 26 -1.91 -9.44 19.23
CA GLN A 26 -1.13 -10.64 19.55
C GLN A 26 -1.91 -11.96 19.41
N VAL A 27 -3.22 -11.97 19.73
CA VAL A 27 -4.06 -13.18 19.57
C VAL A 27 -4.40 -13.39 18.10
N ILE A 28 -4.68 -12.33 17.35
CA ILE A 28 -4.89 -12.39 15.90
C ILE A 28 -3.61 -12.87 15.21
N ASP A 29 -2.46 -12.29 15.55
CA ASP A 29 -1.15 -12.65 15.00
C ASP A 29 -0.80 -14.11 15.28
N ARG A 30 -1.07 -14.60 16.50
CA ARG A 30 -0.85 -16.02 16.85
C ARG A 30 -1.73 -16.96 16.03
N VAL A 31 -3.01 -16.63 15.85
CA VAL A 31 -3.94 -17.45 15.05
C VAL A 31 -3.56 -17.46 13.57
N LEU A 32 -3.00 -16.36 13.07
CA LEU A 32 -2.56 -16.23 11.68
C LEU A 32 -1.13 -16.73 11.43
N ALA A 33 -0.32 -16.94 12.47
CA ALA A 33 1.06 -17.42 12.34
C ALA A 33 1.14 -18.87 11.83
N ASP A 34 0.14 -19.69 12.17
CA ASP A 34 0.03 -21.08 11.74
C ASP A 34 -0.86 -21.24 10.48
N ALA A 35 -1.46 -20.16 9.98
CA ALA A 35 -2.22 -20.17 8.75
C ALA A 35 -1.25 -20.27 7.55
N PRO A 36 -1.57 -21.09 6.52
CA PRO A 36 -0.75 -21.12 5.30
C PRO A 36 -0.57 -19.71 4.77
N TYR A 37 0.64 -19.31 4.35
CA TYR A 37 1.03 -17.97 3.90
C TYR A 37 -0.12 -17.17 3.28
N GLU A 38 -0.90 -16.48 4.10
CA GLU A 38 -2.13 -15.85 3.64
C GLU A 38 -1.82 -14.39 3.37
N ALA A 39 -2.14 -13.95 2.17
CA ALA A 39 -2.06 -12.53 1.83
C ALA A 39 -3.01 -11.72 2.71
N GLN A 40 -2.41 -10.85 3.53
CA GLN A 40 -3.15 -9.99 4.45
C GLN A 40 -2.96 -8.53 4.04
N PRO A 41 -3.92 -7.95 3.28
CA PRO A 41 -3.85 -6.53 2.89
C PRO A 41 -3.58 -5.59 4.06
N GLY A 42 -4.17 -5.87 5.23
CA GLY A 42 -4.00 -5.06 6.44
C GLY A 42 -2.54 -4.95 6.91
N LYS A 43 -1.70 -5.98 6.72
CA LYS A 43 -0.27 -5.91 7.07
C LYS A 43 0.50 -4.95 6.17
N VAL A 44 0.17 -4.92 4.88
CA VAL A 44 0.79 -3.98 3.92
C VAL A 44 0.33 -2.54 4.18
N VAL A 45 -0.97 -2.35 4.47
CA VAL A 45 -1.51 -1.03 4.86
C VAL A 45 -0.86 -0.53 6.15
N ALA A 46 -0.63 -1.41 7.13
CA ALA A 46 0.06 -1.06 8.36
C ALA A 46 1.53 -0.70 8.11
N ALA A 47 2.25 -1.46 7.26
CA ALA A 47 3.63 -1.17 6.90
C ALA A 47 3.76 0.20 6.18
N GLU A 48 2.90 0.47 5.19
CA GLU A 48 2.85 1.76 4.50
C GLU A 48 2.53 2.91 5.46
N SER A 49 1.55 2.72 6.35
CA SER A 49 1.17 3.75 7.32
C SER A 49 2.27 4.01 8.35
N ALA A 50 3.02 2.97 8.73
CA ALA A 50 4.18 3.09 9.61
C ALA A 50 5.35 3.80 8.90
N PHE A 51 5.58 3.49 7.63
CA PHE A 51 6.56 4.15 6.79
C PHE A 51 6.26 5.64 6.64
N ALA A 52 5.02 5.98 6.25
CA ALA A 52 4.55 7.36 6.17
C ALA A 52 4.64 8.09 7.52
N ARG A 53 4.32 7.41 8.63
CA ARG A 53 4.43 8.00 9.97
C ARG A 53 5.86 8.31 10.35
N MET A 54 6.77 7.36 10.16
CA MET A 54 8.20 7.56 10.47
C MET A 54 8.78 8.70 9.65
N ALA A 55 8.39 8.84 8.39
CA ALA A 55 8.86 9.95 7.55
C ALA A 55 8.48 11.32 8.13
N ARG A 56 7.29 11.43 8.74
CA ARG A 56 6.82 12.66 9.40
C ARG A 56 7.49 12.92 10.74
N GLU A 57 7.70 11.86 11.52
CA GLU A 57 8.13 11.97 12.93
C GLU A 57 9.65 11.96 13.07
N GLU A 58 10.36 11.24 12.21
CA GLU A 58 11.80 10.97 12.33
C GLU A 58 12.60 11.41 11.09
N GLY A 59 11.93 11.71 9.98
CA GLY A 59 12.54 12.22 8.75
C GLY A 59 12.34 11.30 7.55
N GLN A 60 12.08 11.91 6.39
CA GLN A 60 11.71 11.19 5.17
C GLN A 60 12.77 10.19 4.73
N TRP A 61 14.01 10.61 4.52
CA TRP A 61 15.06 9.73 4.06
C TRP A 61 15.52 8.75 5.13
N THR A 62 15.35 9.11 6.41
CA THR A 62 15.51 8.17 7.51
C THR A 62 14.51 7.01 7.42
N ALA A 63 13.24 7.31 7.19
CA ALA A 63 12.21 6.28 6.97
C ALA A 63 12.45 5.47 5.69
N PHE A 64 12.85 6.12 4.58
CA PHE A 64 13.14 5.40 3.33
C PHE A 64 14.28 4.39 3.52
N ARG A 65 15.34 4.75 4.27
CA ARG A 65 16.43 3.81 4.60
C ARG A 65 15.91 2.63 5.42
N GLU A 66 15.15 2.92 6.48
CA GLU A 66 14.62 1.89 7.37
C GLU A 66 13.74 0.89 6.62
N PHE A 67 12.81 1.35 5.79
CA PHE A 67 11.84 0.47 5.14
C PHE A 67 12.34 -0.16 3.82
N SER A 68 13.54 0.19 3.35
CA SER A 68 14.09 -0.36 2.10
C SER A 68 14.60 -1.80 2.25
N ALA A 69 14.37 -2.62 1.24
CA ALA A 69 15.03 -3.92 1.09
C ALA A 69 16.42 -3.76 0.44
N GLU A 70 17.25 -4.80 0.51
CA GLU A 70 18.48 -4.84 -0.27
C GLU A 70 18.17 -4.83 -1.77
N GLY A 71 18.93 -4.03 -2.54
CA GLY A 71 18.73 -3.87 -3.98
C GLY A 71 17.49 -3.05 -4.37
N ALA A 72 16.86 -2.37 -3.41
CA ALA A 72 15.69 -1.55 -3.70
C ALA A 72 16.01 -0.38 -4.65
N ILE A 73 15.03 -0.01 -5.47
CA ILE A 73 15.16 1.01 -6.51
C ILE A 73 14.23 2.19 -6.23
N ILE A 74 14.76 3.41 -6.31
CA ILE A 74 13.93 4.62 -6.43
C ILE A 74 13.88 5.00 -7.90
N HIS A 75 12.69 5.11 -8.49
CA HIS A 75 12.56 5.52 -9.88
C HIS A 75 12.50 7.05 -9.99
N GLY A 76 13.67 7.67 -9.96
CA GLY A 76 13.82 9.12 -10.10
C GLY A 76 13.47 9.62 -11.51
N ARG A 77 13.51 10.95 -11.69
CA ARG A 77 13.26 11.62 -12.98
C ARG A 77 14.17 11.12 -14.10
N ASN A 78 15.41 10.80 -13.76
CA ASN A 78 16.44 10.37 -14.70
C ASN A 78 16.56 8.83 -14.80
N GLY A 79 15.56 8.10 -14.29
CA GLY A 79 15.50 6.63 -14.31
C GLY A 79 15.75 5.97 -12.94
N PRO A 80 15.97 4.64 -12.93
CA PRO A 80 16.16 3.87 -11.71
C PRO A 80 17.45 4.25 -11.00
N ILE A 81 17.37 4.38 -9.67
CA ILE A 81 18.48 4.72 -8.78
C ILE A 81 18.57 3.62 -7.71
N ASP A 82 19.78 3.12 -7.44
CA ASP A 82 20.01 2.25 -6.29
C ASP A 82 19.72 3.02 -5.00
N ALA A 83 18.72 2.55 -4.25
CA ALA A 83 18.23 3.24 -3.07
C ALA A 83 19.30 3.37 -2.00
N ARG A 84 20.04 2.30 -1.71
CA ARG A 84 21.00 2.27 -0.60
C ARG A 84 22.13 3.26 -0.84
N THR A 85 22.74 3.24 -2.02
CA THR A 85 23.83 4.15 -2.39
C THR A 85 23.35 5.59 -2.38
N TRP A 86 22.17 5.88 -2.96
CA TRP A 86 21.68 7.24 -3.04
C TRP A 86 21.24 7.80 -1.67
N LEU A 87 20.52 7.02 -0.88
CA LEU A 87 19.99 7.41 0.44
C LEU A 87 21.09 7.59 1.49
N ALA A 88 22.25 6.95 1.36
CA ALA A 88 23.37 7.11 2.29
C ALA A 88 23.88 8.57 2.36
N GLY A 89 23.74 9.32 1.27
CA GLY A 89 24.13 10.73 1.20
C GLY A 89 23.01 11.73 1.49
N GLN A 90 21.76 11.29 1.66
CA GLN A 90 20.62 12.19 1.79
C GLN A 90 20.38 12.64 3.23
N LYS A 91 20.24 13.96 3.41
CA LYS A 91 19.76 14.59 4.65
C LYS A 91 18.25 14.79 4.57
N ASP A 92 17.56 14.53 5.66
CA ASP A 92 16.11 14.72 5.73
C ASP A 92 15.73 16.16 5.37
N PRO A 93 14.69 16.36 4.54
CA PRO A 93 14.16 17.68 4.26
C PRO A 93 13.49 18.26 5.52
N GLU A 94 13.35 19.58 5.59
CA GLU A 94 12.68 20.26 6.71
C GLU A 94 11.22 19.79 6.86
N GLN A 95 10.53 19.60 5.72
CA GLN A 95 9.19 19.05 5.68
C GLN A 95 9.18 17.80 4.81
N ALA A 96 8.73 16.68 5.39
CA ALA A 96 8.51 15.44 4.66
C ALA A 96 7.26 15.53 3.78
N VAL A 97 7.33 14.89 2.61
CA VAL A 97 6.16 14.53 1.81
C VAL A 97 5.20 13.73 2.69
N GLN A 98 3.93 14.04 2.60
CA GLN A 98 2.85 13.35 3.30
C GLN A 98 2.22 12.37 2.32
N TRP A 99 2.07 11.09 2.68
CA TRP A 99 1.37 10.14 1.82
C TRP A 99 0.49 9.18 2.60
N GLY A 100 -0.43 8.55 1.88
CA GLY A 100 -1.30 7.50 2.42
C GLY A 100 -1.86 6.58 1.33
N PRO A 101 -1.95 5.27 1.60
CA PRO A 101 -2.42 4.30 0.62
C PRO A 101 -3.92 4.47 0.34
N ARG A 102 -4.31 4.25 -0.91
CA ARG A 102 -5.72 4.18 -1.35
C ARG A 102 -6.12 2.77 -1.76
N ALA A 103 -5.15 1.98 -2.21
CA ALA A 103 -5.35 0.57 -2.53
C ALA A 103 -4.04 -0.21 -2.37
N VAL A 104 -4.19 -1.49 -2.06
CA VAL A 104 -3.10 -2.47 -2.04
C VAL A 104 -3.50 -3.72 -2.82
N TRP A 105 -2.54 -4.30 -3.55
CA TRP A 105 -2.69 -5.56 -4.28
C TRP A 105 -1.59 -6.51 -3.85
N LEU A 106 -1.93 -7.76 -3.58
CA LEU A 106 -1.01 -8.77 -3.09
C LEU A 106 -1.03 -9.99 -4.01
N SER A 107 0.11 -10.69 -4.11
CA SER A 107 0.10 -12.07 -4.57
C SER A 107 -0.76 -12.94 -3.66
N CYS A 108 -1.21 -14.11 -4.12
CA CYS A 108 -1.99 -15.07 -3.34
C CYS A 108 -1.31 -15.38 -2.00
N THR A 109 0.01 -15.58 -2.01
CA THR A 109 0.81 -15.89 -0.83
C THR A 109 1.24 -14.66 -0.04
N GLY A 110 1.05 -13.45 -0.60
CA GLY A 110 1.41 -12.17 0.01
C GLY A 110 2.92 -11.92 0.13
N ASP A 111 3.76 -12.64 -0.62
CA ASP A 111 5.21 -12.40 -0.62
C ASP A 111 5.62 -11.13 -1.38
N VAL A 112 4.79 -10.68 -2.32
CA VAL A 112 4.92 -9.38 -3.01
C VAL A 112 3.60 -8.64 -2.92
N ALA A 113 3.68 -7.33 -2.67
CA ALA A 113 2.52 -6.45 -2.65
C ALA A 113 2.81 -5.12 -3.34
N ILE A 114 1.78 -4.47 -3.85
CA ILE A 114 1.83 -3.13 -4.43
C ILE A 114 0.93 -2.24 -3.59
N SER A 115 1.43 -1.12 -3.10
CA SER A 115 0.60 -0.03 -2.58
C SER A 115 0.56 1.11 -3.59
N ARG A 116 -0.61 1.74 -3.71
CA ARG A 116 -0.79 2.95 -4.49
C ARG A 116 -1.61 3.92 -3.66
N GLY A 117 -1.22 5.18 -3.67
CA GLY A 117 -1.95 6.19 -2.93
C GLY A 117 -1.69 7.59 -3.42
N ARG A 118 -2.04 8.54 -2.55
CA ARG A 118 -1.86 9.97 -2.79
C ARG A 118 -0.75 10.49 -1.92
N LEU A 119 0.00 11.44 -2.46
CA LEU A 119 0.99 12.21 -1.74
C LEU A 119 0.64 13.70 -1.78
N VAL A 120 1.17 14.45 -0.82
CA VAL A 120 1.16 15.90 -0.74
C VAL A 120 2.58 16.33 -0.39
N ASP A 121 3.19 17.18 -1.21
CA ASP A 121 4.52 17.70 -0.93
C ASP A 121 4.50 18.89 0.04
N ALA A 122 5.67 19.48 0.29
CA ALA A 122 5.83 20.62 1.18
C ALA A 122 5.09 21.89 0.70
N ASP A 123 4.90 22.03 -0.62
CA ASP A 123 4.19 23.16 -1.23
C ASP A 123 2.66 22.93 -1.24
N GLY A 124 2.19 21.79 -0.71
CA GLY A 124 0.78 21.41 -0.72
C GLY A 124 0.30 20.84 -2.04
N MET A 125 1.22 20.56 -2.98
CA MET A 125 0.91 19.98 -4.29
C MET A 125 0.61 18.50 -4.14
N VAL A 126 -0.42 18.04 -4.82
CA VAL A 126 -0.86 16.66 -4.71
C VAL A 126 -0.29 15.79 -5.83
N GLY A 127 -0.09 14.52 -5.51
CA GLY A 127 0.48 13.57 -6.45
C GLY A 127 0.03 12.14 -6.19
N THR A 128 0.55 11.24 -7.01
CA THR A 128 0.35 9.80 -6.89
C THR A 128 1.68 9.11 -6.65
N TYR A 129 1.67 8.09 -5.79
CA TYR A 129 2.81 7.20 -5.61
C TYR A 129 2.43 5.74 -5.88
N VAL A 130 3.45 4.94 -6.15
CA VAL A 130 3.39 3.49 -6.15
C VAL A 130 4.63 2.95 -5.45
N THR A 131 4.42 2.02 -4.52
CA THR A 131 5.49 1.30 -3.82
C THR A 131 5.27 -0.20 -4.00
N VAL A 132 6.34 -0.93 -4.34
CA VAL A 132 6.35 -2.39 -4.37
C VAL A 132 7.01 -2.86 -3.08
N TRP A 133 6.30 -3.70 -2.35
CA TRP A 133 6.71 -4.32 -1.10
C TRP A 133 7.05 -5.78 -1.31
N GLN A 134 8.08 -6.24 -0.60
CA GLN A 134 8.43 -7.63 -0.48
C GLN A 134 8.37 -8.04 0.99
N ARG A 135 7.70 -9.16 1.26
CA ARG A 135 7.70 -9.75 2.60
C ARG A 135 9.04 -10.43 2.85
N GLN A 136 9.67 -10.07 3.97
CA GLN A 136 10.94 -10.61 4.42
C GLN A 136 10.73 -11.93 5.19
N SER A 137 11.81 -12.61 5.56
CA SER A 137 11.74 -13.88 6.30
C SER A 137 11.19 -13.74 7.71
N ASP A 138 11.19 -12.53 8.28
CA ASP A 138 10.62 -12.20 9.59
C ASP A 138 9.17 -11.68 9.51
N ASP A 139 8.51 -11.87 8.37
CA ASP A 139 7.17 -11.38 8.03
C ASP A 139 7.00 -9.85 7.98
N SER A 140 8.08 -9.08 8.17
CA SER A 140 8.05 -7.64 7.89
C SER A 140 7.97 -7.38 6.38
N TYR A 141 7.43 -6.22 5.99
CA TYR A 141 7.48 -5.77 4.60
C TYR A 141 8.53 -4.67 4.46
N LYS A 142 9.39 -4.83 3.46
CA LYS A 142 10.36 -3.82 3.02
C LYS A 142 10.09 -3.50 1.56
N TRP A 143 10.24 -2.24 1.15
CA TRP A 143 10.00 -1.85 -0.23
C TRP A 143 11.20 -2.17 -1.11
N VAL A 144 10.94 -2.62 -2.34
CA VAL A 144 11.95 -2.96 -3.36
C VAL A 144 11.91 -2.01 -4.56
N TYR A 145 10.82 -1.27 -4.72
CA TYR A 145 10.69 -0.24 -5.74
C TYR A 145 9.75 0.86 -5.25
N ASP A 146 10.15 2.11 -5.43
CA ASP A 146 9.32 3.27 -5.10
C ASP A 146 9.35 4.32 -6.23
N VAL A 147 8.18 4.91 -6.50
CA VAL A 147 8.05 6.02 -7.44
C VAL A 147 6.90 6.93 -7.02
N GLY A 148 7.12 8.24 -7.09
CA GLY A 148 6.11 9.27 -6.90
C GLY A 148 6.16 10.32 -8.01
N THR A 149 5.02 10.95 -8.28
CA THR A 149 4.93 12.13 -9.14
C THR A 149 3.81 13.05 -8.67
N LEU A 150 4.00 14.35 -8.86
CA LEU A 150 2.91 15.32 -8.77
C LEU A 150 1.95 15.13 -9.93
N ASP A 151 0.68 15.44 -9.69
CA ASP A 151 -0.33 15.50 -10.74
C ASP A 151 -0.07 16.69 -11.67
N ASP A 152 -0.31 16.50 -12.96
CA ASP A 152 -0.26 17.57 -13.95
C ASP A 152 -1.42 17.38 -14.95
N PRO A 153 -2.42 18.30 -14.96
CA PRO A 153 -2.52 19.49 -14.12
C PRO A 153 -2.84 19.16 -12.65
N GLN A 154 -2.49 20.06 -11.74
CA GLN A 154 -2.95 19.98 -10.35
C GLN A 154 -4.48 20.09 -10.28
N PRO A 155 -5.14 19.29 -9.43
CA PRO A 155 -6.56 19.46 -9.19
C PRO A 155 -6.84 20.82 -8.52
N PRO A 156 -8.06 21.35 -8.65
CA PRO A 156 -8.47 22.54 -7.92
C PRO A 156 -8.19 22.39 -6.42
N ALA A 157 -7.74 23.48 -5.78
CA ALA A 157 -7.55 23.49 -4.34
C ALA A 157 -8.86 23.07 -3.66
N ALA A 158 -8.77 22.14 -2.70
CA ALA A 158 -9.93 21.74 -1.92
C ALA A 158 -10.51 22.97 -1.22
N GLU A 159 -11.81 23.21 -1.38
CA GLU A 159 -12.50 24.26 -0.64
C GLU A 159 -12.36 23.97 0.86
N LYS A 160 -11.89 24.98 1.60
CA LYS A 160 -11.86 24.87 3.06
C LYS A 160 -13.32 24.83 3.53
N PRO A 161 -13.72 23.79 4.27
CA PRO A 161 -15.06 23.70 4.81
C PRO A 161 -15.36 24.95 5.62
N GLY A 162 -16.61 25.42 5.53
CA GLY A 162 -17.06 26.57 6.33
C GLY A 162 -16.93 26.30 7.84
N PRO A 163 -16.89 27.34 8.68
CA PRO A 163 -16.77 27.19 10.14
C PRO A 163 -17.93 26.38 10.77
N ASP A 164 -19.08 26.32 10.09
CA ASP A 164 -20.27 25.58 10.52
C ASP A 164 -20.46 24.25 9.76
N GLU A 165 -19.50 23.85 8.93
CA GLU A 165 -19.58 22.64 8.12
C GLU A 165 -18.99 21.45 8.86
N ILE A 166 -19.84 20.46 9.18
CA ILE A 166 -19.39 19.19 9.74
C ILE A 166 -18.80 18.36 8.61
N VAL A 167 -17.49 18.40 8.46
CA VAL A 167 -16.77 17.44 7.62
C VAL A 167 -16.78 16.10 8.31
N VAL A 168 -17.68 15.22 7.87
CA VAL A 168 -17.52 13.80 8.14
C VAL A 168 -16.40 13.33 7.23
N SER A 169 -15.18 13.26 7.76
CA SER A 169 -14.10 12.53 7.11
C SER A 169 -14.58 11.09 6.98
N GLY A 170 -15.12 10.73 5.81
CA GLY A 170 -15.37 9.34 5.49
C GLY A 170 -14.07 8.60 5.77
N MET A 171 -14.13 7.52 6.55
CA MET A 171 -12.96 6.69 6.79
C MET A 171 -12.36 6.40 5.41
N ASP A 172 -11.14 6.85 5.13
CA ASP A 172 -10.46 6.60 3.87
C ASP A 172 -10.19 5.10 3.80
N LEU A 173 -11.17 4.35 3.32
CA LEU A 173 -11.11 2.90 3.23
C LEU A 173 -10.05 2.55 2.19
N VAL A 174 -8.97 1.92 2.66
CA VAL A 174 -7.94 1.36 1.80
C VAL A 174 -8.48 0.08 1.18
N ARG A 175 -8.57 0.03 -0.14
CA ARG A 175 -9.04 -1.16 -0.85
C ARG A 175 -7.95 -2.24 -0.87
N GLY A 176 -8.26 -3.41 -0.32
CA GLY A 176 -7.37 -4.57 -0.37
C GLY A 176 -7.78 -5.53 -1.49
N HIS A 177 -6.81 -5.94 -2.29
CA HIS A 177 -6.99 -6.95 -3.34
C HIS A 177 -5.94 -8.05 -3.16
N VAL A 178 -6.38 -9.30 -3.25
CA VAL A 178 -5.51 -10.48 -3.23
C VAL A 178 -5.70 -11.20 -4.57
N ALA A 179 -4.60 -11.66 -5.16
CA ALA A 179 -4.64 -12.50 -6.36
C ALA A 179 -5.21 -13.87 -6.04
N ASP A 180 -5.89 -14.49 -6.99
CA ASP A 180 -6.43 -15.84 -6.79
C ASP A 180 -5.29 -16.85 -6.69
N CYS A 181 -5.41 -17.75 -5.70
CA CYS A 181 -4.47 -18.83 -5.53
C CYS A 181 -4.64 -19.87 -6.62
N ARG A 182 -3.52 -20.28 -7.21
CA ARG A 182 -3.50 -21.34 -8.23
C ARG A 182 -3.40 -22.69 -7.55
N GLU A 183 -4.09 -23.68 -8.11
CA GLU A 183 -3.80 -25.07 -7.81
C GLU A 183 -2.44 -25.45 -8.40
N ALA A 184 -1.58 -26.13 -7.63
CA ALA A 184 -0.23 -26.50 -8.06
C ALA A 184 -0.22 -27.40 -9.31
N ALA A 185 -1.29 -28.18 -9.54
CA ALA A 185 -1.46 -29.03 -10.71
C ALA A 185 -2.24 -28.35 -11.86
N GLY A 186 -2.66 -27.09 -11.68
CA GLY A 186 -3.38 -26.33 -12.69
C GLY A 186 -2.48 -25.86 -13.83
N PRO A 187 -3.05 -25.42 -14.96
CA PRO A 187 -2.27 -24.87 -16.06
C PRO A 187 -1.44 -23.64 -15.63
N PRO A 188 -0.31 -23.36 -16.30
CA PRO A 188 0.40 -22.10 -16.12
C PRO A 188 -0.52 -20.91 -16.43
N PRO A 189 -0.32 -19.75 -15.80
CA PRO A 189 -1.07 -18.56 -16.16
C PRO A 189 -0.75 -18.21 -17.63
N PRO A 190 -1.66 -17.56 -18.34
CA PRO A 190 -1.40 -17.14 -19.71
C PRO A 190 -0.11 -16.29 -19.74
N PRO A 191 0.74 -16.43 -20.76
CA PRO A 191 1.91 -15.57 -20.88
C PRO A 191 1.44 -14.12 -20.98
N MET A 192 2.05 -13.23 -20.20
CA MET A 192 1.84 -11.80 -20.40
C MET A 192 2.39 -11.41 -21.77
N PRO A 193 1.67 -10.58 -22.55
CA PRO A 193 2.19 -10.09 -23.81
C PRO A 193 3.52 -9.38 -23.57
N GLU A 194 4.56 -9.81 -24.27
CA GLU A 194 5.85 -9.14 -24.23
C GLU A 194 5.68 -7.78 -24.88
N GLY A 195 5.94 -6.72 -24.11
CA GLY A 195 5.78 -5.35 -24.62
C GLY A 195 6.85 -5.05 -25.66
N LEU A 196 6.43 -4.64 -26.86
CA LEU A 196 7.33 -4.02 -27.82
C LEU A 196 7.57 -2.58 -27.39
N TYR A 197 8.76 -2.31 -26.85
CA TYR A 197 9.15 -0.97 -26.40
C TYR A 197 10.08 -0.31 -27.43
N PRO A 198 10.01 1.02 -27.59
CA PRO A 198 10.95 1.75 -28.44
C PRO A 198 12.41 1.48 -28.05
N GLU A 199 13.31 1.56 -29.02
CA GLU A 199 14.75 1.46 -28.79
C GLU A 199 15.21 2.47 -27.72
N GLY A 200 16.13 2.06 -26.86
CA GLY A 200 16.62 2.89 -25.76
C GLY A 200 15.71 2.90 -24.51
N THR A 201 14.57 2.19 -24.53
CA THR A 201 13.74 2.02 -23.33
C THR A 201 14.49 1.18 -22.29
N ARG A 202 14.69 1.74 -21.09
CA ARG A 202 15.15 0.98 -19.93
C ARG A 202 13.93 0.36 -19.24
N GLN A 203 14.10 -0.86 -18.74
CA GLN A 203 13.02 -1.60 -18.10
C GLN A 203 13.53 -2.44 -16.94
N GLY A 204 12.61 -2.79 -16.06
CA GLY A 204 12.83 -3.75 -14.97
C GLY A 204 11.51 -4.15 -14.35
N GLY A 205 11.55 -4.93 -13.29
CA GLY A 205 10.35 -5.44 -12.64
C GLY A 205 10.63 -6.69 -11.84
N GLY A 206 9.57 -7.38 -11.47
CA GLY A 206 9.63 -8.62 -10.72
C GLY A 206 8.31 -9.36 -10.72
N GLN A 207 8.32 -10.52 -10.09
CA GLN A 207 7.13 -11.35 -9.90
C GLN A 207 7.15 -11.96 -8.50
N ALA A 208 5.96 -12.26 -7.99
CA ALA A 208 5.78 -13.08 -6.80
C ALA A 208 6.25 -14.52 -7.06
N ARG A 209 6.66 -15.23 -5.99
CA ARG A 209 7.13 -16.62 -6.10
C ARG A 209 6.03 -17.59 -6.52
N ASP A 210 4.78 -17.28 -6.19
CA ASP A 210 3.60 -18.04 -6.61
C ASP A 210 3.12 -17.71 -8.04
N GLU A 211 3.81 -16.78 -8.71
CA GLU A 211 3.51 -16.31 -10.06
C GLU A 211 2.09 -15.73 -10.22
N THR A 212 1.46 -15.27 -9.14
CA THR A 212 0.11 -14.68 -9.17
C THR A 212 0.10 -13.16 -9.23
N LEU A 213 1.26 -12.52 -9.04
CA LEU A 213 1.45 -11.08 -9.18
C LEU A 213 2.74 -10.81 -9.96
N ARG A 214 2.66 -9.92 -10.96
CA ARG A 214 3.81 -9.44 -11.71
C ARG A 214 3.77 -7.92 -11.83
N TRP A 215 4.92 -7.29 -11.82
CA TRP A 215 5.04 -5.85 -12.00
C TRP A 215 6.27 -5.49 -12.83
N ASN A 216 6.19 -4.37 -13.52
CA ASN A 216 7.28 -3.85 -14.33
C ASN A 216 7.26 -2.33 -14.34
N TRP A 217 8.43 -1.76 -14.60
CA TRP A 217 8.59 -0.34 -14.88
C TRP A 217 9.36 -0.14 -16.18
N LEU A 218 9.09 0.99 -16.81
CA LEU A 218 9.70 1.44 -18.05
C LEU A 218 10.17 2.88 -17.86
N GLN A 219 11.30 3.19 -18.47
CA GLN A 219 11.82 4.54 -18.66
C GLN A 219 12.14 4.70 -20.14
N LEU A 220 11.29 5.44 -20.83
CA LEU A 220 11.42 5.72 -22.25
C LEU A 220 12.51 6.77 -22.49
N ALA A 221 13.03 6.81 -23.71
CA ALA A 221 14.07 7.74 -24.15
C ALA A 221 13.65 9.22 -24.07
N ASP A 222 12.34 9.50 -24.19
CA ASP A 222 11.76 10.83 -24.04
C ASP A 222 11.64 11.30 -22.59
N GLY A 223 11.98 10.46 -21.61
CA GLY A 223 11.86 10.77 -20.18
C GLY A 223 10.57 10.27 -19.54
N ARG A 224 9.60 9.75 -20.30
CA ARG A 224 8.36 9.17 -19.77
C ARG A 224 8.67 7.92 -18.94
N ARG A 225 7.98 7.79 -17.80
CA ARG A 225 8.08 6.63 -16.91
C ARG A 225 6.74 5.95 -16.79
N VAL A 226 6.73 4.62 -16.84
CA VAL A 226 5.50 3.84 -16.71
C VAL A 226 5.74 2.74 -15.71
N PHE A 227 4.92 2.66 -14.68
CA PHE A 227 4.79 1.50 -13.82
C PHE A 227 3.50 0.76 -14.16
N THR A 228 3.55 -0.57 -14.26
CA THR A 228 2.36 -1.40 -14.37
C THR A 228 2.52 -2.66 -13.51
N SER A 229 1.44 -3.08 -12.86
CA SER A 229 1.33 -4.37 -12.21
C SER A 229 0.07 -5.11 -12.62
N TYR A 230 0.12 -6.43 -12.50
CA TYR A 230 -0.95 -7.35 -12.83
C TYR A 230 -1.07 -8.40 -11.73
N ILE A 231 -2.30 -8.82 -11.48
CA ILE A 231 -2.59 -9.95 -10.60
C ILE A 231 -3.45 -10.96 -11.35
N LEU A 232 -3.34 -12.22 -10.94
CA LEU A 232 -4.17 -13.28 -11.48
C LEU A 232 -5.55 -13.25 -10.82
N ARG A 233 -6.60 -13.20 -11.65
CA ARG A 233 -7.98 -13.44 -11.23
C ARG A 233 -8.69 -14.33 -12.23
N ASP A 234 -9.42 -15.32 -11.72
CA ASP A 234 -10.19 -16.27 -12.52
C ASP A 234 -9.34 -16.90 -13.66
N GLY A 235 -8.06 -17.16 -13.40
CA GLY A 235 -7.11 -17.71 -14.37
C GLY A 235 -6.60 -16.72 -15.45
N THR A 236 -6.92 -15.43 -15.33
CA THR A 236 -6.52 -14.38 -16.29
C THR A 236 -5.78 -13.23 -15.60
N TRP A 237 -4.92 -12.53 -16.34
CA TRP A 237 -4.21 -11.36 -15.83
C TRP A 237 -5.12 -10.14 -15.84
N GLU A 238 -5.36 -9.56 -14.66
CA GLU A 238 -6.02 -8.28 -14.48
C GLU A 238 -4.99 -7.20 -14.17
N ALA A 239 -5.10 -6.03 -14.81
CA ALA A 239 -4.28 -4.87 -14.47
C ALA A 239 -4.62 -4.39 -13.05
N ALA A 240 -3.61 -4.33 -12.18
CA ALA A 240 -3.74 -3.92 -10.79
C ALA A 240 -3.49 -2.42 -10.63
N ALA A 241 -2.21 -2.02 -10.57
CA ALA A 241 -1.81 -0.61 -10.46
C ALA A 241 -1.08 -0.18 -11.73
N LYS A 242 -1.44 1.00 -12.25
CA LYS A 242 -0.73 1.63 -13.37
C LYS A 242 -0.45 3.08 -13.07
N LEU A 243 0.81 3.50 -13.17
CA LEU A 243 1.21 4.90 -13.06
C LEU A 243 1.95 5.30 -14.31
N ASP A 244 1.41 6.29 -15.02
CA ASP A 244 2.00 6.88 -16.21
C ASP A 244 2.49 8.27 -15.85
N ILE A 245 3.78 8.52 -16.02
CA ILE A 245 4.42 9.77 -15.63
C ILE A 245 5.01 10.39 -16.89
N PRO A 246 4.44 11.50 -17.38
CA PRO A 246 4.95 12.15 -18.57
C PRO A 246 6.39 12.65 -18.36
N PRO A 247 7.12 12.91 -19.46
CA PRO A 247 8.40 13.60 -19.38
C PRO A 247 8.28 14.90 -18.59
N ALA A 248 9.38 15.27 -17.93
CA ALA A 248 9.54 16.62 -17.40
C ALA A 248 9.43 17.64 -18.54
N GLY A 249 8.49 18.59 -18.45
CA GLY A 249 8.54 19.82 -19.24
C GLY A 249 9.70 20.71 -18.87
#